data_AF-A0A519US64-F1
#
_entry.id   AF-A0A519US64-F1
#
_cell.length_a   1.000
_cell.length_b   1.000
_cell.length_c   1.000
_cell.angle_alpha   90.00
_cell.angle_beta   90.00
_cell.angle_gamma   90.00
#
_symmetry.space_group_name_H-M   'P 1'
#
loop_
_entity.id
_entity.type
_entity.pdbx_description
1 polymer ?
#
loop_
_entity_poly.entity_id
_entity_poly.type
_entity_poly.pdbx_seq_one_letter_code
_entity_poly.pdbx_strand_id
1 'polypeptide(L)'
;MSLLNEFVNSISDPQLAESIQDRIDIIEHKIKFRDPVPVYVASNLLSGDNLLKEMIERAGGILVSEPSASKTIIYMNDGQTISLTMNEIISQVNPSWEAAQLKQVYIITKAYTHATIDIELLETLAEIIHPGFFVFGLEGSDWLRFDIEA
;
A
#
# COMPACT_ATOMS: atom_id res chain seq x y z
N MET A 1 -13.09 17.10 -3.32
CA MET A 1 -13.40 16.48 -2.02
C MET A 1 -12.71 15.13 -2.03
N SER A 2 -12.07 14.75 -0.93
CA SER A 2 -11.34 13.49 -0.81
C SER A 2 -12.33 12.34 -0.61
N LEU A 3 -12.10 11.19 -1.28
CA LEU A 3 -12.98 10.02 -1.18
C LEU A 3 -12.99 9.43 0.24
N LEU A 4 -11.86 9.53 0.93
CA LEU A 4 -11.74 9.10 2.34
C LEU A 4 -12.57 9.97 3.27
N ASN A 5 -12.58 11.29 3.07
CA ASN A 5 -13.40 12.18 3.88
C ASN A 5 -14.90 11.96 3.62
N GLU A 6 -15.30 11.67 2.38
CA GLU A 6 -16.69 11.32 2.06
C GLU A 6 -17.11 10.01 2.72
N PHE A 7 -16.21 9.03 2.79
CA PHE A 7 -16.47 7.78 3.50
C PHE A 7 -16.57 7.94 5.00
N VAL A 8 -15.64 8.64 5.65
CA VAL A 8 -15.70 8.89 7.10
C VAL A 8 -17.03 9.57 7.46
N ASN A 9 -17.50 10.51 6.64
CA ASN A 9 -18.80 11.17 6.81
C ASN A 9 -20.01 10.26 6.51
N SER A 10 -19.82 9.15 5.78
CA SER A 10 -20.87 8.17 5.47
C SER A 10 -21.08 7.12 6.58
N ILE A 11 -20.16 7.06 7.55
CA ILE A 11 -20.25 6.12 8.68
C ILE A 11 -21.32 6.61 9.66
N SER A 12 -22.38 5.81 9.82
CA SER A 12 -23.50 6.13 10.72
C SER A 12 -23.13 6.16 12.20
N ASP A 13 -22.04 5.49 12.58
CA ASP A 13 -21.52 5.46 13.95
C ASP A 13 -20.47 6.57 14.15
N PRO A 14 -20.78 7.62 14.93
CA PRO A 14 -19.87 8.75 15.13
C PRO A 14 -18.58 8.35 15.86
N GLN A 15 -18.60 7.33 16.74
CA GLN A 15 -17.40 6.90 17.48
C GLN A 15 -16.42 6.18 16.55
N LEU A 16 -16.95 5.38 15.63
CA LEU A 16 -16.13 4.69 14.63
C LEU A 16 -15.54 5.69 13.62
N ALA A 17 -16.33 6.67 13.19
CA ALA A 17 -15.87 7.73 12.29
C ALA A 17 -14.73 8.55 12.90
N GLU A 18 -14.87 8.96 14.16
CA GLU A 18 -13.83 9.70 14.91
C GLU A 18 -12.55 8.85 15.05
N SER A 19 -12.68 7.59 15.45
CA SER A 19 -11.54 6.67 15.56
C SER A 19 -10.78 6.47 14.24
N ILE A 20 -11.50 6.36 13.12
CA ILE A 20 -10.88 6.25 11.79
C ILE A 20 -10.18 7.55 11.42
N GLN A 21 -10.82 8.71 11.65
CA GLN A 21 -10.21 10.00 11.36
C GLN A 21 -8.93 10.21 12.18
N ASP A 22 -8.94 9.88 13.47
CA ASP A 22 -7.77 9.98 14.34
C ASP A 22 -6.59 9.13 13.81
N ARG A 23 -6.86 7.92 13.34
CA ARG A 23 -5.84 7.03 12.75
C ARG A 23 -5.26 7.61 11.47
N ILE A 24 -6.10 8.14 10.59
CA ILE A 24 -5.66 8.83 9.36
C ILE A 24 -4.77 10.02 9.72
N ASP A 25 -5.21 10.85 10.66
CA ASP A 25 -4.50 12.05 11.09
C ASP A 25 -3.14 11.70 11.71
N ILE A 26 -3.03 10.61 12.47
CA ILE A 26 -1.77 10.12 13.03
C ILE A 26 -0.77 9.77 11.92
N ILE A 27 -1.23 9.05 10.89
CA ILE A 27 -0.37 8.66 9.75
C ILE A 27 0.09 9.92 9.02
N GLU A 28 -0.84 10.77 8.60
CA GLU A 28 -0.55 12.01 7.85
C GLU A 28 0.39 12.92 8.62
N HIS A 29 0.17 13.10 9.93
CA HIS A 29 1.00 13.95 10.75
C HIS A 29 2.43 13.44 10.88
N LYS A 30 2.62 12.11 10.91
CA LYS A 30 3.95 11.48 10.98
C LYS A 30 4.69 11.56 9.65
N ILE A 31 4.00 11.47 8.52
CA ILE A 31 4.63 11.49 7.18
C ILE A 31 4.81 12.89 6.59
N LYS A 32 4.12 13.93 7.07
CA LYS A 32 4.16 15.28 6.45
C LYS A 32 5.56 15.92 6.35
N PHE A 33 6.54 15.38 7.06
CA PHE A 33 7.94 15.82 7.04
C PHE A 33 8.88 14.86 6.30
N ARG A 34 8.34 13.78 5.71
CA ARG A 34 9.09 12.81 4.91
C ARG A 34 8.99 13.18 3.44
N ASP A 35 10.06 12.88 2.71
CA ASP A 35 10.01 12.89 1.27
C ASP A 35 9.10 11.77 0.76
N PRO A 36 8.27 12.04 -0.25
CA PRO A 36 7.39 11.03 -0.80
C PRO A 36 8.20 9.92 -1.48
N VAL A 37 7.78 8.67 -1.26
CA VAL A 37 8.46 7.49 -1.80
C VAL A 37 7.81 7.07 -3.12
N PRO A 38 8.55 6.88 -4.22
CA PRO A 38 7.99 6.34 -5.45
C PRO A 38 7.56 4.87 -5.26
N VAL A 39 6.26 4.60 -5.44
CA VAL A 39 5.65 3.27 -5.27
C VAL A 39 5.04 2.80 -6.58
N TYR A 40 5.41 1.61 -7.02
CA TYR A 40 4.71 0.91 -8.08
C TYR A 40 3.80 -0.14 -7.46
N VAL A 41 2.53 -0.13 -7.83
CA VAL A 41 1.62 -1.22 -7.49
C VAL A 41 1.49 -2.09 -8.73
N ALA A 42 1.45 -3.39 -8.56
CA ALA A 42 1.13 -4.38 -9.57
C ALA A 42 -0.20 -5.04 -9.19
N SER A 43 -1.27 -4.61 -9.86
CA SER A 43 -2.62 -5.15 -9.73
C SER A 43 -3.33 -4.98 -11.06
N ASN A 44 -4.16 -5.95 -11.44
CA ASN A 44 -5.01 -5.82 -12.64
C ASN A 44 -6.09 -4.73 -12.49
N LEU A 45 -6.25 -4.21 -11.28
CA LEU A 45 -7.25 -3.22 -10.90
C LEU A 45 -6.76 -1.77 -11.05
N LEU A 46 -5.48 -1.57 -11.36
CA LEU A 46 -4.81 -0.25 -11.37
C LEU A 46 -5.29 0.75 -12.41
N SER A 47 -6.07 0.34 -13.40
CA SER A 47 -6.39 1.22 -14.54
C SER A 47 -7.43 2.30 -14.23
N GLY A 48 -7.83 2.52 -12.98
CA GLY A 48 -8.78 3.59 -12.65
C GLY A 48 -9.12 3.79 -11.17
N ASP A 49 -8.40 3.17 -10.24
CA ASP A 49 -8.78 3.23 -8.84
C ASP A 49 -8.24 4.49 -8.15
N ASN A 50 -8.99 5.59 -8.31
CA ASN A 50 -8.70 6.87 -7.66
C ASN A 50 -8.54 6.73 -6.15
N LEU A 51 -9.21 5.75 -5.54
CA LEU A 51 -9.14 5.52 -4.10
C LEU A 51 -7.75 5.01 -3.69
N LEU A 52 -7.22 3.99 -4.36
CA LEU A 52 -5.90 3.44 -4.07
C LEU A 52 -4.81 4.51 -4.23
N LYS A 53 -4.91 5.32 -5.28
CA LYS A 53 -3.99 6.45 -5.49
C LYS A 53 -4.02 7.42 -4.32
N GLU A 54 -5.22 7.81 -3.88
CA GLU A 54 -5.39 8.72 -2.75
C GLU A 54 -4.82 8.13 -1.44
N MET A 55 -5.00 6.82 -1.21
CA MET A 55 -4.45 6.13 -0.04
C MET A 55 -2.92 6.08 -0.07
N ILE A 56 -2.31 5.83 -1.23
CA ILE A 56 -0.85 5.85 -1.38
C ILE A 56 -0.30 7.25 -1.11
N GLU A 57 -0.93 8.29 -1.68
CA GLU A 57 -0.53 9.69 -1.46
C GLU A 57 -0.60 10.07 0.03
N ARG A 58 -1.66 9.66 0.73
CA ARG A 58 -1.81 9.89 2.18
C ARG A 58 -0.95 8.99 3.07
N ALA A 59 -0.46 7.88 2.55
CA ALA A 59 0.55 7.06 3.23
C ALA A 59 1.98 7.57 3.00
N GLY A 60 2.17 8.62 2.19
CA GLY A 60 3.48 9.22 1.89
C GLY A 60 4.17 8.64 0.67
N GLY A 61 3.43 7.92 -0.18
CA GLY A 61 3.91 7.40 -1.46
C GLY A 61 3.51 8.29 -2.64
N ILE A 62 4.19 8.11 -3.77
CA ILE A 62 3.77 8.61 -5.08
C ILE A 62 3.64 7.42 -6.01
N LEU A 63 2.44 7.22 -6.55
CA LEU A 63 2.20 6.16 -7.52
C LEU A 63 2.97 6.45 -8.82
N VAL A 64 3.83 5.52 -9.24
CA VAL A 64 4.52 5.57 -10.53
C VAL A 64 3.96 4.51 -11.47
N SER A 65 3.92 4.82 -12.77
CA SER A 65 3.42 3.89 -13.79
C SER A 65 4.45 2.84 -14.21
N GLU A 66 5.73 3.09 -13.92
CA GLU A 66 6.84 2.25 -14.34
C GLU A 66 7.55 1.66 -13.11
N PRO A 67 7.71 0.32 -13.02
CA PRO A 67 8.38 -0.31 -11.88
C PRO A 67 9.86 0.09 -11.78
N SER A 68 10.50 0.44 -12.90
CA SER A 68 11.89 0.89 -12.94
C SER A 68 12.13 2.23 -12.23
N ALA A 69 11.10 3.07 -12.11
CA ALA A 69 11.16 4.37 -11.42
C ALA A 69 10.70 4.27 -9.95
N SER A 70 10.36 3.06 -9.48
CA SER A 70 9.85 2.83 -8.13
C SER A 70 10.97 2.45 -7.17
N LYS A 71 10.86 2.95 -5.93
CA LYS A 71 11.66 2.49 -4.81
C LYS A 71 11.00 1.30 -4.11
N THR A 72 9.67 1.26 -4.12
CA THR A 72 8.89 0.20 -3.50
C THR A 72 7.92 -0.40 -4.51
N ILE A 73 7.89 -1.72 -4.60
CA ILE A 73 6.97 -2.46 -5.45
C ILE A 73 5.99 -3.23 -4.56
N ILE A 74 4.70 -3.10 -4.83
CA ILE A 74 3.62 -3.75 -4.08
C ILE A 74 2.78 -4.58 -5.05
N TYR A 75 2.72 -5.89 -4.82
CA TYR A 75 1.83 -6.79 -5.55
C TYR A 75 0.57 -7.02 -4.73
N MET A 76 -0.60 -6.68 -5.28
CA MET A 76 -1.87 -6.98 -4.63
C MET A 76 -2.33 -8.36 -5.06
N ASN A 77 -2.60 -9.21 -4.07
CA ASN A 77 -3.14 -10.53 -4.33
C ASN A 77 -4.66 -10.41 -4.55
N ASP A 78 -5.07 -10.18 -5.81
CA ASP A 78 -6.47 -10.01 -6.23
C ASP A 78 -7.25 -11.36 -6.21
N GLY A 79 -7.17 -12.10 -5.11
CA GLY A 79 -7.78 -13.42 -4.93
C GLY A 79 -6.97 -14.58 -5.54
N GLN A 80 -5.72 -14.35 -5.95
CA GLN A 80 -4.82 -15.42 -6.38
C GLN A 80 -4.18 -16.13 -5.16
N THR A 81 -3.43 -17.20 -5.41
CA THR A 81 -2.59 -17.79 -4.37
C THR A 81 -1.27 -17.04 -4.32
N ILE A 82 -0.70 -16.90 -3.12
CA ILE A 82 0.62 -16.26 -2.92
C ILE A 82 1.68 -16.88 -3.84
N SER A 83 1.62 -18.19 -4.09
CA SER A 83 2.54 -18.89 -4.99
C SER A 83 2.48 -18.40 -6.45
N LEU A 84 1.29 -18.03 -6.94
CA LEU A 84 1.15 -17.46 -8.29
C LEU A 84 1.77 -16.06 -8.34
N THR A 85 1.44 -15.21 -7.35
CA THR A 85 2.02 -13.86 -7.23
C THR A 85 3.54 -13.91 -7.11
N MET A 86 4.10 -14.87 -6.36
CA MET A 86 5.55 -15.08 -6.25
C MET A 86 6.18 -15.42 -7.61
N ASN A 87 5.56 -16.30 -8.40
CA ASN A 87 6.05 -16.63 -9.74
C ASN A 87 6.00 -15.41 -10.67
N GLU A 88 4.94 -14.61 -10.59
CA GLU A 88 4.82 -13.36 -11.34
C GLU A 88 5.94 -12.38 -10.97
N ILE A 89 6.19 -12.20 -9.67
CA ILE A 89 7.27 -11.36 -9.14
C ILE A 89 8.62 -11.79 -9.71
N ILE A 90 8.96 -13.08 -9.61
CA ILE A 90 10.24 -13.59 -10.13
C ILE A 90 10.37 -13.36 -11.64
N SER A 91 9.26 -13.47 -12.39
CA SER A 91 9.26 -13.29 -13.84
C SER A 91 9.30 -11.83 -14.30
N GLN A 92 8.76 -10.90 -13.50
CA GLN A 92 8.59 -9.50 -13.88
C GLN A 92 9.61 -8.56 -13.22
N VAL A 93 10.03 -8.85 -11.99
CA VAL A 93 10.94 -7.97 -11.25
C VAL A 93 12.36 -8.16 -11.75
N ASN A 94 12.91 -7.08 -12.29
CA ASN A 94 14.30 -7.07 -12.70
C ASN A 94 15.22 -6.80 -11.49
N PRO A 95 16.25 -7.62 -11.24
CA PRO A 95 17.23 -7.38 -10.17
C PRO A 95 17.96 -6.03 -10.26
N SER A 96 17.95 -5.39 -11.44
CA SER A 96 18.56 -4.07 -11.66
C SER A 96 17.70 -2.91 -11.17
N TRP A 97 16.43 -3.14 -10.80
CA TRP A 97 15.55 -2.09 -10.29
C TRP A 97 15.92 -1.70 -8.86
N GLU A 98 15.77 -0.41 -8.53
CA GLU A 98 16.09 0.13 -7.20
C GLU A 98 15.30 -0.62 -6.11
N ALA A 99 14.02 -0.89 -6.34
CA ALA A 99 13.18 -1.67 -5.42
C ALA A 99 13.70 -3.09 -5.14
N ALA A 100 14.26 -3.78 -6.14
CA ALA A 100 14.83 -5.10 -5.95
C ALA A 100 16.14 -5.03 -5.14
N GLN A 101 16.99 -4.05 -5.44
CA GLN A 101 18.26 -3.83 -4.71
C GLN A 101 18.02 -3.43 -3.25
N LEU A 102 16.99 -2.63 -3.00
CA LEU A 102 16.59 -2.21 -1.65
C LEU A 102 15.78 -3.27 -0.90
N LYS A 103 15.47 -4.42 -1.53
CA LYS A 103 14.59 -5.47 -0.99
C LYS A 103 13.23 -4.93 -0.56
N GLN A 104 12.72 -3.98 -1.35
CA GLN A 104 11.44 -3.31 -1.15
C GLN A 104 10.39 -3.83 -2.13
N VAL A 105 10.27 -5.16 -2.20
CA VAL A 105 9.22 -5.85 -2.95
C VAL A 105 8.30 -6.52 -1.94
N TYR A 106 7.00 -6.21 -2.02
CA TYR A 106 6.01 -6.63 -1.05
C TYR A 106 4.81 -7.27 -1.75
N ILE A 107 4.20 -8.24 -1.07
CA ILE A 107 2.96 -8.89 -1.48
C ILE A 107 1.92 -8.56 -0.42
N ILE A 108 0.85 -7.88 -0.82
CA ILE A 108 -0.35 -7.75 0.00
C ILE A 108 -1.15 -9.04 -0.16
N THR A 109 -1.32 -9.79 0.93
CA THR A 109 -2.00 -11.09 0.97
C THR A 109 -3.50 -10.96 1.18
N LYS A 110 -3.93 -9.90 1.86
CA LYS A 110 -5.33 -9.63 2.13
C LYS A 110 -6.03 -9.13 0.88
N ALA A 111 -7.18 -9.73 0.58
CA ALA A 111 -8.01 -9.28 -0.52
C ALA A 111 -8.73 -7.99 -0.11
N TYR A 112 -8.28 -6.86 -0.64
CA TYR A 112 -8.98 -5.59 -0.48
C TYR A 112 -10.01 -5.44 -1.60
N THR A 113 -11.28 -5.23 -1.21
CA THR A 113 -12.35 -5.00 -2.18
C THR A 113 -12.56 -3.51 -2.40
N HIS A 114 -12.74 -3.07 -3.65
CA HIS A 114 -12.99 -1.68 -4.04
C HIS A 114 -14.18 -1.00 -3.34
N ALA A 115 -15.10 -1.78 -2.76
CA ALA A 115 -16.35 -1.28 -2.22
C ALA A 115 -16.22 -0.62 -0.84
N THR A 116 -15.09 -0.80 -0.16
CA THR A 116 -14.92 -0.32 1.22
C THR A 116 -13.55 0.32 1.38
N ILE A 117 -13.56 1.54 1.91
CA ILE A 117 -12.36 2.18 2.41
C ILE A 117 -11.92 1.40 3.64
N ASP A 118 -10.77 0.76 3.52
CA ASP A 118 -10.18 -0.05 4.57
C ASP A 118 -9.04 0.74 5.21
N ILE A 119 -9.26 1.22 6.43
CA ILE A 119 -8.23 1.90 7.21
C ILE A 119 -7.00 1.00 7.43
N GLU A 120 -7.19 -0.33 7.48
CA GLU A 120 -6.10 -1.30 7.62
C GLU A 120 -5.26 -1.38 6.35
N LEU A 121 -5.84 -1.10 5.16
CA LEU A 121 -5.05 -0.93 3.93
C LEU A 121 -4.19 0.33 4.00
N LEU A 122 -4.70 1.45 4.54
CA LEU A 122 -3.89 2.67 4.69
C LEU A 122 -2.71 2.42 5.63
N GLU A 123 -2.94 1.73 6.75
CA GLU A 123 -1.89 1.33 7.70
C GLU A 123 -0.89 0.36 7.09
N THR A 124 -1.38 -0.62 6.32
CA THR A 124 -0.54 -1.55 5.56
C THR A 124 0.35 -0.80 4.57
N LEU A 125 -0.20 0.14 3.80
CA LEU A 125 0.56 0.97 2.89
C LEU A 125 1.58 1.83 3.63
N ALA A 126 1.20 2.45 4.76
CA ALA A 126 2.12 3.26 5.55
C ALA A 126 3.30 2.44 6.10
N GLU A 127 3.06 1.20 6.56
CA GLU A 127 4.12 0.27 6.96
C GLU A 127 5.05 -0.13 5.82
N ILE A 128 4.48 -0.48 4.67
CA ILE A 128 5.24 -0.94 3.50
C ILE A 128 6.08 0.21 2.92
N ILE A 129 5.49 1.40 2.78
CA ILE A 129 6.12 2.58 2.18
C ILE A 129 7.22 3.13 3.10
N HIS A 130 7.05 2.99 4.42
CA HIS A 130 8.02 3.44 5.42
C HIS A 130 8.41 2.31 6.37
N PRO A 131 9.22 1.33 5.91
CA PRO A 131 9.61 0.18 6.72
C PRO A 131 10.29 0.60 8.02
N GLY A 132 9.78 0.10 9.15
CA GLY A 132 10.30 0.38 10.49
C GLY A 132 9.93 1.76 11.06
N PHE A 133 9.18 2.59 10.33
CA PHE A 133 8.67 3.87 10.83
C PHE A 133 7.28 3.73 11.45
N PHE A 134 6.45 2.89 10.84
CA PHE A 134 5.18 2.43 11.39
C PHE A 134 5.31 0.98 11.85
N VAL A 135 4.64 0.65 12.96
CA VAL A 135 4.57 -0.72 13.52
C VAL A 135 3.16 -0.92 14.09
N PHE A 136 2.24 -1.21 13.20
CA PHE A 136 0.89 -1.74 13.43
C PHE A 136 0.89 -3.27 13.55
N GLY A 137 1.93 -3.95 13.05
CA GLY A 137 2.12 -5.39 13.20
C GLY A 137 1.34 -6.23 12.18
N LEU A 138 1.17 -5.68 10.97
CA LEU A 138 0.41 -6.30 9.87
C LEU A 138 1.28 -7.22 9.00
N GLU A 139 2.59 -7.25 9.24
CA GLU A 139 3.54 -8.16 8.59
C GLU A 139 3.19 -9.62 8.93
N GLY A 140 3.01 -10.43 7.88
CA GLY A 140 2.63 -11.85 8.00
C GLY A 140 1.13 -12.10 8.00
N SER A 141 0.29 -11.09 8.28
CA SER A 141 -1.17 -11.20 8.17
C SER A 141 -1.69 -10.57 6.86
N ASP A 142 -1.38 -9.30 6.65
CA ASP A 142 -1.95 -8.49 5.56
C ASP A 142 -0.96 -8.31 4.42
N TRP A 143 0.35 -8.37 4.75
CA TRP A 143 1.41 -8.27 3.76
C TRP A 143 2.63 -9.12 4.11
N LEU A 144 3.43 -9.44 3.09
CA LEU A 144 4.68 -10.20 3.18
C LEU A 144 5.78 -9.48 2.39
N ARG A 145 7.01 -9.45 2.92
CA ARG A 145 8.17 -9.02 2.14
C ARG A 145 8.67 -10.16 1.25
N PHE A 146 8.97 -9.86 0.00
CA PHE A 146 9.56 -10.78 -0.95
C PHE A 146 11.02 -10.40 -1.20
N ASP A 147 11.94 -11.28 -0.81
CA ASP A 147 13.36 -11.11 -1.09
C ASP A 147 13.70 -11.85 -2.39
N ILE A 148 14.11 -11.10 -3.41
CA ILE A 148 14.68 -11.66 -4.64
C ILE A 148 16.15 -11.92 -4.33
N GLU A 149 16.51 -13.18 -4.12
CA GLU A 149 17.92 -13.57 -4.13
C GLU A 149 18.44 -13.46 -5.57
N ALA A 150 19.45 -12.62 -5.76
CA ALA A 150 20.15 -12.42 -7.02
C ALA A 150 21.15 -13.55 -7.30
#